data_AF-A0A1G8CA62-F1
#
_entry.id   AF-A0A1G8CA62-F1
#
_cell.length_a   1.000
_cell.length_b   1.000
_cell.length_c   1.000
_cell.angle_alpha   90.00
_cell.angle_beta   90.00
_cell.angle_gamma   90.00
#
_symmetry.space_group_name_H-M   'P 1'
#
loop_
_entity.id
_entity.type
_entity.pdbx_description
1 polymer ?
#
loop_
_entity_poly.entity_id
_entity_poly.type
_entity_poly.pdbx_seq_one_letter_code
_entity_poly.pdbx_strand_id
1 'polypeptide(L)'
;MSIQKKPQMVEAVVFFNDLGVCKEMLYPEFEAVLDNIVQMPEFTDQQLRLAYVLINPRLQVKATVFFYLDFDESGAADRGWNLPLRQLAERAGRGPDMGAGPIRLACRSQCPVSWHQMHLWDPSLVSGNNHLAMIRDAIKRNNLGLLVEEVPAAVEPERLQMAAEHQWYAPPEEAREQAEKLAEAMLEEHRQQTAELLSRQESHLSDLGRQHQEELERLRLSADEQISVLQAELAALRQGLKREEEINAGLRKELDERIDGFQRGREELTAQLRSIEQQGRTELEELRAQFEDEANAKVAAVVAQYKEQVAIRDAELSYRNELDRQLQLDNEALRRELVSLAAKAGSADHAALERLAALGVIFVVYHPGAGHLTIPLQDIGRYQENPMAYAAAKCLVSEDQYRQWLAHYQQPTCDGRLSNGERCALPIDRVDTPGRFIIGDSNCCSRHKSGGRLRSVTSG
;
A
#
# COMPACT_ATOMS: atom_id res chain seq x y z
N MET A 1 -19.29 46.16 -63.73
CA MET A 1 -19.39 45.25 -62.56
C MET A 1 -17.99 45.02 -62.03
N SER A 2 -17.49 45.93 -61.18
CA SER A 2 -16.15 45.79 -60.58
C SER A 2 -16.24 44.75 -59.47
N ILE A 3 -15.69 43.56 -59.72
CA ILE A 3 -15.55 42.53 -58.70
C ILE A 3 -14.60 43.11 -57.66
N GLN A 4 -15.16 43.60 -56.55
CA GLN A 4 -14.40 43.94 -55.36
C GLN A 4 -13.67 42.67 -54.91
N LYS A 5 -12.41 42.50 -55.33
CA LYS A 5 -11.50 41.53 -54.73
C LYS A 5 -11.41 41.91 -53.25
N LYS A 6 -12.11 41.18 -52.39
CA LYS A 6 -11.86 41.27 -50.94
C LYS A 6 -10.36 41.02 -50.75
N PRO A 7 -9.63 41.89 -50.02
CA PRO A 7 -8.22 41.66 -49.76
C PRO A 7 -8.09 40.29 -49.09
N GLN A 8 -7.37 39.37 -49.72
CA GLN A 8 -7.13 38.04 -49.16
C GLN A 8 -6.28 38.22 -47.89
N MET A 9 -6.91 38.07 -46.74
CA MET A 9 -6.21 38.07 -45.46
C MET A 9 -5.73 36.65 -45.19
N VAL A 10 -4.51 36.52 -44.68
CA VAL A 10 -3.92 35.23 -44.33
C VAL A 10 -3.90 35.07 -42.82
N GLU A 11 -4.24 33.87 -42.36
CA GLU A 11 -4.32 33.50 -40.95
C GLU A 11 -3.12 32.61 -40.61
N ALA A 12 -2.42 32.95 -39.53
CA ALA A 12 -1.26 32.19 -39.06
C ALA A 12 -1.19 32.17 -37.52
N VAL A 13 -0.41 31.23 -36.99
CA VAL A 13 -0.14 31.07 -35.56
C VAL A 13 1.35 31.10 -35.31
N VAL A 14 1.75 31.90 -34.31
CA VAL A 14 3.14 32.11 -33.91
C VAL A 14 3.35 31.53 -32.51
N PHE A 15 4.37 30.71 -32.35
CA PHE A 15 4.73 30.02 -31.11
C PHE A 15 5.85 30.78 -30.40
N PHE A 16 5.72 30.95 -29.09
CA PHE A 16 6.71 31.60 -28.24
C PHE A 16 7.31 30.64 -27.23
N ASN A 17 8.62 30.78 -27.03
CA ASN A 17 9.37 30.18 -25.95
C ASN A 17 10.17 31.26 -25.19
N ASP A 18 10.95 30.89 -24.17
CA ASP A 18 11.74 31.83 -23.35
C ASP A 18 12.74 32.69 -24.15
N LEU A 19 13.16 32.22 -25.33
CA LEU A 19 14.10 32.89 -26.23
C LEU A 19 13.43 33.72 -27.35
N GLY A 20 12.09 33.76 -27.42
CA GLY A 20 11.32 34.46 -28.43
C GLY A 20 10.49 33.54 -29.34
N VAL A 21 10.27 33.95 -30.59
CA VAL A 21 9.47 33.19 -31.57
C VAL A 21 10.21 31.92 -31.99
N CYS A 22 9.65 30.74 -31.69
CA CYS A 22 10.27 29.45 -32.00
C CYS A 22 9.73 28.81 -33.28
N LYS A 23 8.44 29.00 -33.59
CA LYS A 23 7.80 28.40 -34.78
C LYS A 23 6.67 29.28 -35.30
N GLU A 24 6.47 29.25 -36.61
CA GLU A 24 5.38 29.93 -37.32
C GLU A 24 4.70 28.86 -38.18
N MET A 25 3.37 28.83 -38.20
CA MET A 25 2.59 27.93 -39.07
C MET A 25 1.31 28.61 -39.55
N LEU A 26 0.78 28.15 -40.68
CA LEU A 26 -0.50 28.63 -41.19
C LEU A 26 -1.65 28.10 -40.32
N TYR A 27 -2.76 28.82 -40.30
CA TYR A 27 -3.92 28.40 -39.48
C TYR A 27 -4.46 27.00 -39.83
N PRO A 28 -4.58 26.58 -41.11
CA PRO A 28 -4.97 25.21 -41.45
C PRO A 28 -3.97 24.14 -40.97
N GLU A 29 -2.68 24.46 -40.91
CA GLU A 29 -1.65 23.55 -40.37
C GLU A 29 -1.81 23.42 -38.85
N PHE A 30 -2.14 24.52 -38.18
CA PHE A 30 -2.45 24.53 -36.75
C PHE A 30 -3.75 23.76 -36.44
N GLU A 31 -4.79 23.85 -37.28
CA GLU A 31 -6.00 23.03 -37.13
C GLU A 31 -5.69 21.53 -37.18
N ALA A 32 -4.76 21.10 -38.05
CA ALA A 32 -4.31 19.71 -38.08
C ALA A 32 -3.56 19.26 -36.80
N VAL A 33 -2.89 20.20 -36.11
CA VAL A 33 -2.28 19.93 -34.79
C VAL A 33 -3.35 19.79 -33.72
N LEU A 34 -4.38 20.64 -33.72
CA LEU A 34 -5.51 20.55 -32.79
C LEU A 34 -6.34 19.26 -32.98
N ASP A 35 -6.50 18.82 -34.23
CA ASP A 35 -7.17 17.55 -34.57
C ASP A 35 -6.32 16.31 -34.23
N ASN A 36 -5.11 16.50 -33.67
CA ASN A 36 -4.14 15.46 -33.33
C ASN A 36 -3.72 14.59 -34.54
N ILE A 37 -3.81 15.14 -35.76
CA ILE A 37 -3.29 14.52 -36.98
C ILE A 37 -1.76 14.64 -37.00
N VAL A 38 -1.23 15.74 -36.47
CA VAL A 38 0.20 16.04 -36.38
C VAL A 38 0.61 16.21 -34.91
N GLN A 39 1.50 15.35 -34.44
CA GLN A 39 2.09 15.44 -33.09
C GLN A 39 3.36 16.28 -33.10
N MET A 40 3.58 17.02 -32.02
CA MET A 40 4.69 17.96 -31.85
C MET A 40 5.56 17.52 -30.66
N PRO A 41 6.44 16.52 -30.85
CA PRO A 41 7.27 15.97 -29.76
C PRO A 41 8.30 16.97 -29.21
N GLU A 42 8.54 18.08 -29.91
CA GLU A 42 9.40 19.17 -29.45
C GLU A 42 8.81 19.93 -28.26
N PHE A 43 7.50 19.80 -28.01
CA PHE A 43 6.75 20.56 -27.00
C PHE A 43 6.04 19.67 -25.97
N THR A 44 6.47 18.41 -25.82
CA THR A 44 5.91 17.46 -24.86
C THR A 44 5.91 18.00 -23.43
N ASP A 45 4.79 17.82 -22.72
CA ASP A 45 4.57 18.24 -21.32
C ASP A 45 4.83 19.73 -21.05
N GLN A 46 4.58 20.60 -22.05
CA GLN A 46 4.75 22.03 -21.92
C GLN A 46 3.49 22.82 -22.24
N GLN A 47 3.22 23.82 -21.41
CA GLN A 47 2.27 24.89 -21.73
C GLN A 47 2.98 25.94 -22.58
N LEU A 48 2.60 26.04 -23.85
CA LEU A 48 3.17 27.03 -24.76
C LEU A 48 2.34 28.30 -24.80
N ARG A 49 3.04 29.41 -25.07
CA ARG A 49 2.45 30.72 -25.38
C ARG A 49 2.34 30.86 -26.89
N LEU A 50 1.13 31.07 -27.39
CA LEU A 50 0.88 31.25 -28.82
C LEU A 50 0.20 32.58 -29.11
N ALA A 51 0.35 33.06 -30.34
CA ALA A 51 -0.39 34.19 -30.87
C ALA A 51 -0.99 33.86 -32.24
N TYR A 52 -2.30 33.98 -32.36
CA TYR A 52 -3.01 33.97 -33.63
C TYR A 52 -2.90 35.35 -34.28
N VAL A 53 -2.55 35.41 -35.57
CA VAL A 53 -2.31 36.65 -36.30
C VAL A 53 -3.07 36.68 -37.62
N LEU A 54 -3.67 37.84 -37.92
CA LEU A 54 -4.31 38.12 -39.20
C LEU A 54 -3.43 39.06 -40.01
N ILE A 55 -2.97 38.61 -41.17
CA ILE A 55 -1.96 39.28 -41.99
C ILE A 55 -2.59 39.76 -43.29
N ASN A 56 -2.36 41.02 -43.66
CA ASN A 56 -2.82 41.54 -44.96
C ASN A 56 -1.82 41.20 -46.09
N PRO A 57 -2.21 41.37 -47.38
CA PRO A 57 -1.32 41.18 -48.53
C PRO A 57 -0.06 42.06 -48.56
N ARG A 58 0.17 42.92 -47.56
CA ARG A 58 1.35 43.79 -47.44
C ARG A 58 2.26 43.37 -46.28
N LEU A 59 2.09 42.15 -45.76
CA LEU A 59 2.81 41.63 -44.58
C LEU A 59 2.63 42.50 -43.31
N GLN A 60 1.46 43.11 -43.16
CA GLN A 60 1.09 43.90 -41.99
C GLN A 60 0.05 43.14 -41.17
N VAL A 61 0.30 43.08 -39.86
CA VAL A 61 -0.62 42.49 -38.89
C VAL A 61 -1.81 43.41 -38.69
N LYS A 62 -3.02 42.87 -38.81
CA LYS A 62 -4.29 43.58 -38.58
C LYS A 62 -4.94 43.21 -37.25
N ALA A 63 -4.80 41.96 -36.82
CA ALA A 63 -5.33 41.48 -35.56
C ALA A 63 -4.39 40.46 -34.92
N THR A 64 -4.38 40.40 -33.58
CA THR A 64 -3.61 39.42 -32.81
C THR A 64 -4.39 38.95 -31.58
N VAL A 65 -4.38 37.64 -31.32
CA VAL A 65 -4.99 37.01 -30.14
C VAL A 65 -3.94 36.16 -29.43
N PHE A 66 -3.69 36.43 -28.15
CA PHE A 66 -2.66 35.76 -27.34
C PHE A 66 -3.25 34.69 -26.43
N PHE A 67 -2.91 33.42 -26.63
CA PHE A 67 -3.49 32.29 -25.91
C PHE A 67 -2.47 31.23 -25.48
N TYR A 68 -2.87 30.41 -24.51
CA TYR A 68 -2.13 29.22 -24.08
C TYR A 68 -2.65 27.97 -24.76
N LEU A 69 -1.75 27.04 -25.06
CA LEU A 69 -2.07 25.68 -25.48
C LEU A 69 -1.15 24.71 -24.73
N ASP A 70 -1.77 23.67 -24.18
CA ASP A 70 -1.08 22.62 -23.45
C ASP A 70 -0.88 21.40 -24.35
N PHE A 71 0.31 20.81 -24.27
CA PHE A 71 0.67 19.58 -24.97
C PHE A 71 0.86 18.44 -23.98
N ASP A 72 0.38 17.26 -24.35
CA ASP A 72 0.47 16.04 -23.53
C ASP A 72 1.84 15.33 -23.64
N GLU A 73 1.99 14.21 -22.93
CA GLU A 73 3.19 13.35 -22.92
C GLU A 73 3.55 12.80 -24.32
N SER A 74 2.59 12.78 -25.25
CA SER A 74 2.80 12.34 -26.64
C SER A 74 3.06 13.50 -27.61
N GLY A 75 3.10 14.75 -27.10
CA GLY A 75 3.21 15.96 -27.93
C GLY A 75 1.92 16.28 -28.70
N ALA A 76 0.78 15.73 -28.28
CA ALA A 76 -0.53 16.01 -28.84
C ALA A 76 -1.15 17.22 -28.13
N ALA A 77 -1.91 18.03 -28.85
CA ALA A 77 -2.56 19.21 -28.29
C ALA A 77 -3.77 18.80 -27.42
N ASP A 78 -4.05 19.56 -26.36
CA ASP A 78 -5.20 19.30 -25.49
C ASP A 78 -6.52 19.23 -26.29
N ARG A 79 -7.18 18.06 -26.22
CA ARG A 79 -8.46 17.79 -26.89
C ARG A 79 -9.61 18.63 -26.35
N GLY A 80 -9.48 19.16 -25.13
CA GLY A 80 -10.47 20.03 -24.51
C GLY A 80 -10.40 21.49 -24.98
N TRP A 81 -9.37 21.87 -25.74
CA TRP A 81 -9.15 23.25 -26.15
C TRP A 81 -10.13 23.69 -27.24
N ASN A 82 -10.90 24.76 -26.99
CA ASN A 82 -11.97 25.21 -27.88
C ASN A 82 -12.11 26.74 -27.99
N LEU A 83 -11.00 27.45 -28.17
CA LEU A 83 -11.01 28.92 -28.23
C LEU A 83 -11.39 29.45 -29.64
N PRO A 84 -12.43 30.30 -29.78
CA PRO A 84 -12.86 30.80 -31.09
C PRO A 84 -11.98 31.98 -31.58
N LEU A 85 -10.77 31.65 -32.06
CA LEU A 85 -9.73 32.62 -32.44
C LEU A 85 -10.19 33.68 -33.45
N ARG A 86 -10.89 33.28 -34.53
CA ARG A 86 -11.41 34.21 -35.55
C ARG A 86 -12.39 35.24 -34.97
N GLN A 87 -13.34 34.78 -34.15
CA GLN A 87 -14.34 35.66 -33.53
C GLN A 87 -13.71 36.61 -32.52
N LEU A 88 -12.72 36.12 -31.75
CA LEU A 88 -11.96 36.96 -30.82
C LEU A 88 -11.17 38.03 -31.56
N ALA A 89 -10.55 37.72 -32.69
CA ALA A 89 -9.83 38.68 -33.52
C ALA A 89 -10.75 39.73 -34.17
N GLU A 90 -11.96 39.35 -34.56
CA GLU A 90 -12.95 40.27 -35.14
C GLU A 90 -13.52 41.25 -34.11
N ARG A 91 -13.82 40.76 -32.89
CA ARG A 91 -14.42 41.54 -31.79
C ARG A 91 -13.39 42.19 -30.86
N ALA A 92 -12.10 41.94 -31.09
CA ALA A 92 -11.00 42.46 -30.31
C ALA A 92 -11.00 44.00 -30.26
N GLY A 93 -10.59 44.54 -29.11
CA GLY A 93 -10.43 45.98 -28.89
C GLY A 93 -9.26 46.56 -29.68
N ARG A 94 -9.10 47.88 -29.62
CA ARG A 94 -7.94 48.56 -30.23
C ARG A 94 -6.68 48.27 -29.41
N GLY A 95 -5.64 47.80 -30.10
CA GLY A 95 -4.29 47.58 -29.57
C GLY A 95 -3.28 48.61 -30.11
N PRO A 96 -2.00 48.47 -29.75
CA PRO A 96 -0.93 49.36 -30.19
C PRO A 96 -0.65 49.22 -31.70
N ASP A 97 -0.02 50.24 -32.29
CA ASP A 97 0.31 50.26 -33.72
C ASP A 97 1.59 49.45 -34.00
N MET A 98 1.54 48.54 -34.99
CA MET A 98 2.67 47.74 -35.47
C MET A 98 3.31 48.27 -36.77
N GLY A 99 2.95 49.47 -37.22
CA GLY A 99 3.46 50.14 -38.42
C GLY A 99 2.44 50.26 -39.57
N ALA A 100 1.16 50.05 -39.30
CA ALA A 100 0.08 50.12 -40.29
C ALA A 100 -1.25 50.63 -39.71
N GLY A 101 -1.18 51.31 -38.57
CA GLY A 101 -2.32 51.70 -37.74
C GLY A 101 -2.53 50.72 -36.56
N PRO A 102 -3.38 51.11 -35.59
CA PRO A 102 -3.67 50.30 -34.42
C PRO A 102 -4.23 48.93 -34.83
N ILE A 103 -3.62 47.85 -34.33
CA ILE A 103 -4.11 46.49 -34.57
C ILE A 103 -5.34 46.21 -33.69
N ARG A 104 -6.11 45.18 -34.01
CA ARG A 104 -7.05 44.60 -33.05
C ARG A 104 -6.31 43.64 -32.12
N LEU A 105 -6.44 43.82 -30.82
CA LEU A 105 -5.74 43.01 -29.82
C LEU A 105 -6.76 42.33 -28.89
N ALA A 106 -6.63 41.00 -28.76
CA ALA A 106 -7.22 40.24 -27.67
C ALA A 106 -6.11 39.60 -26.84
N CYS A 107 -6.07 39.96 -25.56
CA CYS A 107 -5.19 39.40 -24.55
C CYS A 107 -5.98 39.20 -23.25
N ARG A 108 -5.35 38.68 -22.19
CA ARG A 108 -6.04 38.42 -20.93
C ARG A 108 -6.68 39.68 -20.35
N SER A 109 -5.98 40.82 -20.38
CA SER A 109 -6.49 42.11 -19.90
C SER A 109 -7.51 42.76 -20.85
N GLN A 110 -7.53 42.37 -22.14
CA GLN A 110 -8.37 42.96 -23.18
C GLN A 110 -9.14 41.86 -23.94
N CYS A 111 -9.94 41.09 -23.22
CA CYS A 111 -10.77 40.05 -23.83
C CYS A 111 -12.22 40.54 -24.04
N PRO A 112 -12.79 40.42 -25.26
CA PRO A 112 -14.18 40.77 -25.52
C PRO A 112 -15.20 39.92 -24.73
N VAL A 113 -14.81 38.72 -24.29
CA VAL A 113 -15.67 37.73 -23.65
C VAL A 113 -14.98 37.18 -22.40
N SER A 114 -15.50 37.52 -21.21
CA SER A 114 -14.80 37.31 -19.93
C SER A 114 -14.45 35.85 -19.62
N TRP A 115 -15.26 34.87 -20.02
CA TRP A 115 -14.98 33.46 -19.73
C TRP A 115 -13.76 32.90 -20.48
N HIS A 116 -13.34 33.52 -21.58
CA HIS A 116 -12.15 33.11 -22.32
C HIS A 116 -10.84 33.67 -21.73
N GLN A 117 -10.90 34.55 -20.72
CA GLN A 117 -9.72 35.20 -20.14
C GLN A 117 -8.70 34.22 -19.54
N MET A 118 -9.15 33.07 -19.01
CA MET A 118 -8.26 32.08 -18.38
C MET A 118 -7.30 31.42 -19.37
N HIS A 119 -7.68 31.35 -20.65
CA HIS A 119 -6.87 30.74 -21.71
C HIS A 119 -6.01 31.77 -22.46
N LEU A 120 -6.09 33.05 -22.09
CA LEU A 120 -5.35 34.14 -22.73
C LEU A 120 -4.17 34.58 -21.86
N TRP A 121 -3.16 35.18 -22.51
CA TRP A 121 -2.03 35.79 -21.82
C TRP A 121 -1.79 37.22 -22.27
N ASP A 122 -1.07 37.99 -21.46
CA ASP A 122 -0.78 39.39 -21.75
C ASP A 122 0.63 39.54 -22.35
N PRO A 123 0.76 40.13 -23.55
CA PRO A 123 2.07 40.32 -24.15
C PRO A 123 2.87 41.40 -23.41
N SER A 124 4.14 41.13 -23.15
CA SER A 124 5.09 42.15 -22.72
C SER A 124 5.39 43.17 -23.83
N LEU A 125 5.32 44.45 -23.46
CA LEU A 125 5.58 45.61 -24.34
C LEU A 125 6.87 46.36 -23.96
N VAL A 126 7.70 45.75 -23.10
CA VAL A 126 8.92 46.37 -22.58
C VAL A 126 9.99 46.42 -23.68
N SER A 127 10.71 47.54 -23.76
CA SER A 127 11.83 47.69 -24.70
C SER A 127 12.91 46.63 -24.41
N GLY A 128 13.10 45.68 -25.33
CA GLY A 128 14.01 44.52 -25.19
C GLY A 128 13.30 43.17 -25.22
N ASN A 129 12.06 43.09 -24.73
CA ASN A 129 11.20 41.90 -24.84
C ASN A 129 9.80 42.36 -25.26
N ASN A 130 9.66 42.73 -26.54
CA ASN A 130 8.38 43.19 -27.08
C ASN A 130 7.83 42.12 -28.02
N HIS A 131 6.86 41.33 -27.54
CA HIS A 131 6.30 40.24 -28.34
C HIS A 131 5.59 40.73 -29.60
N LEU A 132 5.03 41.95 -29.58
CA LEU A 132 4.42 42.53 -30.77
C LEU A 132 5.44 42.91 -31.84
N ALA A 133 6.61 43.42 -31.42
CA ALA A 133 7.72 43.67 -32.33
C ALA A 133 8.27 42.36 -32.90
N MET A 134 8.39 41.31 -32.07
CA MET A 134 8.81 39.98 -32.50
C MET A 134 7.87 39.39 -33.56
N ILE A 135 6.55 39.50 -33.38
CA ILE A 135 5.56 39.05 -34.37
C ILE A 135 5.70 39.84 -35.68
N ARG A 136 5.79 41.16 -35.59
CA ARG A 136 5.95 42.02 -36.76
C ARG A 136 7.21 41.65 -37.55
N ASP A 137 8.33 41.45 -36.86
CA ASP A 137 9.61 41.17 -37.50
C ASP A 137 9.64 39.72 -38.03
N ALA A 138 9.00 38.76 -37.35
CA ALA A 138 8.74 37.41 -37.84
C ALA A 138 7.97 37.40 -39.17
N ILE A 139 6.84 38.11 -39.23
CA ILE A 139 5.98 38.16 -40.41
C ILE A 139 6.65 38.91 -41.57
N LYS A 140 7.44 39.94 -41.27
CA LYS A 140 8.26 40.64 -42.28
C LYS A 140 9.34 39.75 -42.90
N ARG A 141 9.92 38.80 -42.15
CA ARG A 141 10.84 37.80 -42.70
C ARG A 141 10.15 36.83 -43.65
N ASN A 142 8.82 36.71 -43.55
CA ASN A 142 7.96 35.95 -44.45
C ASN A 142 8.37 34.47 -44.57
N ASN A 143 8.69 33.82 -43.45
CA ASN A 143 9.00 32.38 -43.42
C ASN A 143 7.80 31.53 -43.88
N LEU A 144 6.59 32.06 -43.78
CA LEU A 144 5.33 31.45 -44.22
C LEU A 144 5.09 31.54 -45.75
N GLY A 145 5.96 32.23 -46.50
CA GLY A 145 5.87 32.28 -47.96
C GLY A 145 4.65 33.04 -48.52
N LEU A 146 4.16 34.06 -47.81
CA LEU A 146 2.98 34.84 -48.19
C LEU A 146 3.24 35.69 -49.46
N LEU A 147 2.24 35.76 -50.34
CA LEU A 147 2.28 36.57 -51.58
C LEU A 147 2.01 38.04 -51.27
N VAL A 148 2.85 38.95 -51.78
CA VAL A 148 2.79 40.40 -51.50
C VAL A 148 2.29 41.17 -52.73
N GLU A 149 1.33 42.10 -52.55
CA GLU A 149 0.84 43.04 -53.58
C GLU A 149 1.49 44.44 -53.44
N GLU A 150 2.11 44.97 -54.51
CA GLU A 150 2.69 46.32 -54.59
C GLU A 150 1.66 47.43 -54.95
N VAL A 151 1.91 48.70 -54.58
CA VAL A 151 0.95 49.83 -54.62
C VAL A 151 1.24 50.83 -55.78
N PRO A 152 0.22 51.45 -56.45
CA PRO A 152 0.39 52.63 -57.30
C PRO A 152 0.16 53.98 -56.56
N ALA A 153 0.93 55.02 -56.90
CA ALA A 153 0.98 56.35 -56.24
C ALA A 153 -0.09 57.38 -56.71
N ALA A 154 -0.39 58.41 -55.90
CA ALA A 154 -1.48 59.40 -56.06
C ALA A 154 -1.11 60.71 -56.83
N VAL A 155 -2.11 61.47 -57.32
CA VAL A 155 -2.01 62.63 -58.26
C VAL A 155 -2.42 63.99 -57.62
N GLU A 156 -1.79 65.11 -58.02
CA GLU A 156 -1.83 66.47 -57.42
C GLU A 156 -2.80 67.53 -58.07
N PRO A 157 -3.10 68.68 -57.41
CA PRO A 157 -4.26 69.56 -57.67
C PRO A 157 -3.90 70.96 -58.25
N GLU A 158 -4.03 71.17 -59.57
CA GLU A 158 -3.69 72.47 -60.22
C GLU A 158 -4.81 73.07 -61.12
N ARG A 159 -6.08 72.63 -61.03
CA ARG A 159 -7.11 72.97 -62.04
C ARG A 159 -8.28 73.84 -61.56
N LEU A 160 -8.07 75.11 -61.19
CA LEU A 160 -9.17 76.09 -61.13
C LEU A 160 -8.72 77.53 -61.47
N GLN A 161 -9.43 78.22 -62.38
CA GLN A 161 -9.30 79.65 -62.71
C GLN A 161 -10.69 80.31 -62.90
N MET A 162 -10.85 81.60 -62.51
CA MET A 162 -12.04 82.46 -62.72
C MET A 162 -11.64 83.77 -63.46
N ALA A 163 -12.58 84.38 -64.21
CA ALA A 163 -12.41 85.64 -64.96
C ALA A 163 -13.43 86.74 -64.54
N ALA A 164 -13.12 88.02 -64.85
CA ALA A 164 -13.75 89.25 -64.32
C ALA A 164 -14.51 90.11 -65.37
N GLU A 165 -15.53 90.85 -64.88
CA GLU A 165 -16.46 91.77 -65.57
C GLU A 165 -15.90 93.17 -65.88
N HIS A 166 -16.26 93.79 -67.01
CA HIS A 166 -16.09 95.23 -67.27
C HIS A 166 -17.38 95.89 -67.83
N GLN A 167 -18.04 96.64 -66.94
CA GLN A 167 -18.58 98.03 -67.04
C GLN A 167 -19.28 98.55 -68.31
N TRP A 168 -20.56 98.91 -68.12
CA TRP A 168 -21.42 99.73 -68.98
C TRP A 168 -21.26 101.25 -68.70
N TYR A 169 -21.38 102.09 -69.75
CA TYR A 169 -21.57 103.55 -69.66
C TYR A 169 -22.80 103.96 -70.48
N ALA A 170 -23.64 104.86 -69.95
CA ALA A 170 -24.93 105.30 -70.54
C ALA A 170 -24.88 106.74 -71.10
N PRO A 171 -25.58 107.07 -72.22
CA PRO A 171 -25.75 108.44 -72.74
C PRO A 171 -27.23 108.96 -72.57
N PRO A 172 -27.67 110.10 -73.14
CA PRO A 172 -28.08 111.37 -72.47
C PRO A 172 -29.61 111.59 -72.22
N GLU A 173 -29.95 112.64 -71.46
CA GLU A 173 -31.21 112.96 -70.71
C GLU A 173 -32.58 112.81 -71.41
N GLU A 174 -32.72 112.92 -72.74
CA GLU A 174 -34.03 112.68 -73.40
C GLU A 174 -34.35 111.18 -73.53
N ALA A 175 -33.30 110.36 -73.58
CA ALA A 175 -33.42 108.93 -73.36
C ALA A 175 -33.64 108.61 -71.89
N ARG A 176 -33.36 109.51 -70.92
CA ARG A 176 -33.67 109.28 -69.50
C ARG A 176 -35.15 109.36 -69.22
N GLU A 177 -35.93 110.33 -69.71
CA GLU A 177 -37.38 110.33 -69.42
C GLU A 177 -38.11 109.14 -70.06
N GLN A 178 -37.70 108.71 -71.25
CA GLN A 178 -38.25 107.52 -71.90
C GLN A 178 -37.72 106.22 -71.27
N ALA A 179 -36.44 106.16 -70.90
CA ALA A 179 -35.86 105.03 -70.18
C ALA A 179 -36.28 104.99 -68.71
N GLU A 180 -36.67 106.09 -68.08
CA GLU A 180 -37.22 106.18 -66.72
C GLU A 180 -38.67 105.74 -66.72
N LYS A 181 -39.49 106.14 -67.70
CA LYS A 181 -40.85 105.59 -67.85
C LYS A 181 -40.84 104.11 -68.22
N LEU A 182 -39.91 103.68 -69.09
CA LEU A 182 -39.70 102.26 -69.39
C LEU A 182 -39.10 101.51 -68.19
N ALA A 183 -38.20 102.14 -67.42
CA ALA A 183 -37.64 101.55 -66.20
C ALA A 183 -38.66 101.48 -65.08
N GLU A 184 -39.57 102.45 -64.93
CA GLU A 184 -40.69 102.45 -63.99
C GLU A 184 -41.69 101.36 -64.35
N ALA A 185 -42.07 101.23 -65.63
CA ALA A 185 -42.92 100.14 -66.10
C ALA A 185 -42.24 98.76 -65.91
N MET A 186 -40.95 98.63 -66.24
CA MET A 186 -40.18 97.42 -65.96
C MET A 186 -40.03 97.16 -64.46
N LEU A 187 -39.92 98.20 -63.62
CA LEU A 187 -39.88 98.06 -62.16
C LEU A 187 -41.22 97.59 -61.60
N GLU A 188 -42.34 98.07 -62.14
CA GLU A 188 -43.68 97.62 -61.76
C GLU A 188 -43.91 96.16 -62.17
N GLU A 189 -43.51 95.78 -63.39
CA GLU A 189 -43.52 94.38 -63.82
C GLU A 189 -42.58 93.51 -62.96
N HIS A 190 -41.37 93.97 -62.67
CA HIS A 190 -40.46 93.27 -61.76
C HIS A 190 -41.00 93.19 -60.33
N ARG A 191 -41.71 94.22 -59.84
CA ARG A 191 -42.38 94.19 -58.53
C ARG A 191 -43.52 93.17 -58.51
N GLN A 192 -44.30 93.07 -59.57
CA GLN A 192 -45.34 92.05 -59.70
C GLN A 192 -44.74 90.64 -59.77
N GLN A 193 -43.71 90.44 -60.60
CA GLN A 193 -43.00 89.16 -60.72
C GLN A 193 -42.33 88.74 -59.41
N THR A 194 -41.71 89.68 -58.69
CA THR A 194 -41.10 89.41 -57.38
C THR A 194 -42.14 89.13 -56.31
N ALA A 195 -43.28 89.81 -56.31
CA ALA A 195 -44.38 89.53 -55.38
C ALA A 195 -45.03 88.17 -55.65
N GLU A 196 -45.20 87.78 -56.92
CA GLU A 196 -45.70 86.45 -57.31
C GLU A 196 -44.70 85.35 -56.92
N LEU A 197 -43.40 85.57 -57.15
CA LEU A 197 -42.34 84.68 -56.69
C LEU A 197 -42.29 84.57 -55.17
N LEU A 198 -42.45 85.69 -54.43
CA LEU A 198 -42.49 85.69 -52.97
C LEU A 198 -43.68 84.89 -52.47
N SER A 199 -44.88 85.12 -53.00
CA SER A 199 -46.09 84.39 -52.62
C SER A 199 -45.97 82.89 -52.92
N ARG A 200 -45.35 82.54 -54.06
CA ARG A 200 -45.03 81.15 -54.40
C ARG A 200 -44.00 80.53 -53.45
N GLN A 201 -43.01 81.29 -53.01
CA GLN A 201 -42.04 80.84 -52.01
C GLN A 201 -42.66 80.72 -50.62
N GLU A 202 -43.52 81.64 -50.19
CA GLU A 202 -44.21 81.62 -48.90
C GLU A 202 -45.15 80.42 -48.79
N SER A 203 -45.96 80.17 -49.83
CA SER A 203 -46.79 78.97 -49.92
C SER A 203 -45.96 77.69 -49.91
N HIS A 204 -44.85 77.65 -50.66
CA HIS A 204 -43.95 76.50 -50.66
C HIS A 204 -43.29 76.26 -49.28
N LEU A 205 -42.85 77.32 -48.60
CA LEU A 205 -42.29 77.25 -47.25
C LEU A 205 -43.32 76.80 -46.22
N SER A 206 -44.57 77.25 -46.35
CA SER A 206 -45.69 76.82 -45.50
C SER A 206 -46.00 75.34 -45.71
N ASP A 207 -46.07 74.88 -46.96
CA ASP A 207 -46.27 73.47 -47.29
C ASP A 207 -45.13 72.58 -46.80
N LEU A 208 -43.88 73.03 -46.98
CA LEU A 208 -42.70 72.32 -46.48
C LEU A 208 -42.67 72.28 -44.95
N GLY A 209 -43.07 73.37 -44.29
CA GLY A 209 -43.21 73.44 -42.83
C GLY A 209 -44.27 72.48 -42.30
N ARG A 210 -45.42 72.37 -42.97
CA ARG A 210 -46.47 71.40 -42.64
C ARG A 210 -45.97 69.96 -42.83
N GLN A 211 -45.29 69.66 -43.94
CA GLN A 211 -44.71 68.33 -44.18
C GLN A 211 -43.70 67.94 -43.09
N HIS A 212 -42.81 68.85 -42.68
CA HIS A 212 -41.85 68.60 -41.60
C HIS A 212 -42.55 68.39 -40.25
N GLN A 213 -43.62 69.14 -39.95
CA GLN A 213 -44.42 68.94 -38.74
C GLN A 213 -45.08 67.56 -38.74
N GLU A 214 -45.69 67.16 -39.85
CA GLU A 214 -46.30 65.83 -40.02
C GLU A 214 -45.24 64.71 -39.90
N GLU A 215 -44.04 64.89 -40.46
CA GLU A 215 -42.93 63.93 -40.31
C GLU A 215 -42.42 63.85 -38.87
N LEU A 216 -42.28 64.98 -38.16
CA LEU A 216 -41.88 65.00 -36.76
C LEU A 216 -42.92 64.33 -35.85
N GLU A 217 -44.21 64.55 -36.10
CA GLU A 217 -45.28 63.87 -35.36
C GLU A 217 -45.28 62.36 -35.61
N ARG A 218 -45.09 61.93 -36.87
CA ARG A 218 -44.93 60.51 -37.20
C ARG A 218 -43.73 59.88 -36.51
N LEU A 219 -42.58 60.55 -36.53
CA LEU A 219 -41.37 60.06 -35.87
C LEU A 219 -41.58 59.96 -34.36
N ARG A 220 -42.21 60.97 -33.73
CA ARG A 220 -42.55 60.93 -32.30
C ARG A 220 -43.46 59.77 -31.95
N LEU A 221 -44.55 59.57 -32.70
CA LEU A 221 -45.46 58.45 -32.49
C LEU A 221 -44.72 57.11 -32.63
N SER A 222 -43.88 56.94 -33.65
CA SER A 222 -43.11 55.72 -33.83
C SER A 222 -42.10 55.48 -32.70
N ALA A 223 -41.50 56.54 -32.15
CA ALA A 223 -40.58 56.46 -31.02
C ALA A 223 -41.31 56.11 -29.73
N ASP A 224 -42.48 56.72 -29.48
CA ASP A 224 -43.33 56.42 -28.32
C ASP A 224 -43.85 54.97 -28.37
N GLU A 225 -44.25 54.49 -29.55
CA GLU A 225 -44.60 53.08 -29.77
C GLU A 225 -43.41 52.17 -29.44
N GLN A 226 -42.22 52.45 -29.97
CA GLN A 226 -41.01 51.67 -29.66
C GLN A 226 -40.67 51.69 -28.17
N ILE A 227 -40.76 52.83 -27.50
CA ILE A 227 -40.54 52.94 -26.06
C ILE A 227 -41.57 52.11 -25.30
N SER A 228 -42.84 52.15 -25.70
CA SER A 228 -43.90 51.37 -25.05
C SER A 228 -43.66 49.86 -25.18
N VAL A 229 -43.21 49.39 -26.35
CA VAL A 229 -42.86 47.98 -26.59
C VAL A 229 -41.66 47.58 -25.73
N LEU A 230 -40.59 48.37 -25.74
CA LEU A 230 -39.40 48.09 -24.93
C LEU A 230 -39.71 48.12 -23.43
N GLN A 231 -40.59 49.00 -22.97
CA GLN A 231 -41.05 49.04 -21.58
C GLN A 231 -41.86 47.78 -21.22
N ALA A 232 -42.73 47.31 -22.11
CA ALA A 232 -43.47 46.07 -21.92
C ALA A 232 -42.54 44.85 -21.89
N GLU A 233 -41.55 44.78 -22.78
CA GLU A 233 -40.53 43.73 -22.80
C GLU A 233 -39.68 43.74 -21.52
N LEU A 234 -39.23 44.91 -21.06
CA LEU A 234 -38.51 45.05 -19.80
C LEU A 234 -39.35 44.62 -18.59
N ALA A 235 -40.65 44.94 -18.58
CA ALA A 235 -41.55 44.50 -17.53
C ALA A 235 -41.73 42.97 -17.55
N ALA A 236 -41.91 42.37 -18.73
CA ALA A 236 -42.01 40.93 -18.90
C ALA A 236 -40.72 40.21 -18.47
N LEU A 237 -39.55 40.70 -18.88
CA LEU A 237 -38.25 40.16 -18.48
C LEU A 237 -38.03 40.27 -16.97
N ARG A 238 -38.38 41.40 -16.36
CA ARG A 238 -38.30 41.57 -14.90
C ARG A 238 -39.22 40.60 -14.15
N GLN A 239 -40.43 40.35 -14.68
CA GLN A 239 -41.33 39.37 -14.09
C GLN A 239 -40.80 37.94 -14.27
N GLY A 240 -40.22 37.63 -15.43
CA GLY A 240 -39.56 36.35 -15.68
C GLY A 240 -38.40 36.11 -14.73
N LEU A 241 -37.51 37.09 -14.55
CA LEU A 241 -36.39 37.00 -13.63
C LEU A 241 -36.84 36.74 -12.19
N LYS A 242 -37.87 37.45 -11.72
CA LYS A 242 -38.44 37.21 -10.37
C LYS A 242 -38.97 35.78 -10.20
N ARG A 243 -39.69 35.25 -11.21
CA ARG A 243 -40.19 33.87 -11.17
C ARG A 243 -39.03 32.87 -11.10
N GLU A 244 -37.99 33.07 -11.89
CA GLU A 244 -36.80 32.22 -11.85
C GLU A 244 -36.05 32.31 -10.52
N GLU A 245 -35.96 33.50 -9.92
CA GLU A 245 -35.38 33.69 -8.59
C GLU A 245 -36.20 32.96 -7.51
N GLU A 246 -37.54 33.03 -7.57
CA GLU A 246 -38.44 32.30 -6.67
C GLU A 246 -38.30 30.78 -6.83
N ILE A 247 -38.24 30.28 -8.08
CA ILE A 247 -38.03 28.86 -8.37
C ILE A 247 -36.66 28.41 -7.85
N ASN A 248 -35.59 29.15 -8.13
CA ASN A 248 -34.25 28.83 -7.65
C ASN A 248 -34.18 28.85 -6.12
N ALA A 249 -34.84 29.81 -5.47
CA ALA A 249 -34.92 29.85 -4.02
C ALA A 249 -35.69 28.64 -3.46
N GLY A 250 -36.77 28.21 -4.11
CA GLY A 250 -37.50 26.99 -3.77
C GLY A 250 -36.64 25.74 -3.90
N LEU A 251 -35.98 25.56 -5.05
CA LEU A 251 -35.10 24.42 -5.31
C LEU A 251 -33.91 24.36 -4.34
N ARG A 252 -33.34 25.51 -3.97
CA ARG A 252 -32.29 25.57 -2.95
C ARG A 252 -32.80 25.08 -1.59
N LYS A 253 -33.99 25.52 -1.16
CA LYS A 253 -34.60 25.03 0.09
C LYS A 253 -34.87 23.52 0.04
N GLU A 254 -35.41 23.01 -1.07
CA GLU A 254 -35.62 21.57 -1.23
C GLU A 254 -34.31 20.77 -1.19
N LEU A 255 -33.23 21.31 -1.77
CA LEU A 255 -31.90 20.69 -1.68
C LEU A 255 -31.36 20.71 -0.26
N ASP A 256 -31.48 21.83 0.45
CA ASP A 256 -31.06 21.95 1.85
C ASP A 256 -31.83 20.98 2.74
N GLU A 257 -33.16 20.89 2.58
CA GLU A 257 -34.00 19.93 3.31
C GLU A 257 -33.61 18.47 3.02
N ARG A 258 -33.28 18.14 1.77
CA ARG A 258 -32.78 16.80 1.41
C ARG A 258 -31.42 16.54 2.04
N ILE A 259 -30.49 17.51 2.00
CA ILE A 259 -29.16 17.38 2.61
C ILE A 259 -29.30 17.16 4.12
N ASP A 260 -30.12 17.95 4.81
CA ASP A 260 -30.39 17.81 6.24
C ASP A 260 -31.06 16.48 6.56
N GLY A 261 -31.95 16.00 5.69
CA GLY A 261 -32.55 14.67 5.80
C GLY A 261 -31.50 13.55 5.69
N PHE A 262 -30.60 13.64 4.71
CA PHE A 262 -29.49 12.69 4.55
C PHE A 262 -28.51 12.75 5.71
N GLN A 263 -28.19 13.93 6.23
CA GLN A 263 -27.31 14.09 7.40
C GLN A 263 -27.94 13.45 8.63
N ARG A 264 -29.21 13.75 8.93
CA ARG A 264 -29.94 13.11 10.04
C ARG A 264 -30.01 11.59 9.89
N GLY A 265 -30.33 11.09 8.70
CA GLY A 265 -30.34 9.64 8.44
C GLY A 265 -28.98 8.98 8.62
N ARG A 266 -27.88 9.65 8.23
CA ARG A 266 -26.52 9.18 8.49
C ARG A 266 -26.19 9.19 9.98
N GLU A 267 -26.53 10.25 10.69
CA GLU A 267 -26.31 10.35 12.14
C GLU A 267 -27.06 9.26 12.89
N GLU A 268 -28.34 9.04 12.58
CA GLU A 268 -29.16 7.97 13.16
C GLU A 268 -28.56 6.58 12.86
N LEU A 269 -28.16 6.31 11.61
CA LEU A 269 -27.54 5.04 11.25
C LEU A 269 -26.21 4.84 12.00
N THR A 270 -25.38 5.88 12.11
CA THR A 270 -24.13 5.80 12.87
C THR A 270 -24.36 5.60 14.36
N ALA A 271 -25.40 6.21 14.93
CA ALA A 271 -25.79 6.01 16.31
C ALA A 271 -26.29 4.57 16.55
N GLN A 272 -27.10 4.03 15.64
CA GLN A 272 -27.54 2.62 15.67
C GLN A 272 -26.35 1.66 15.57
N LEU A 273 -25.42 1.89 14.64
CA LEU A 273 -24.20 1.07 14.52
C LEU A 273 -23.37 1.11 15.80
N ARG A 274 -23.16 2.30 16.40
CA ARG A 274 -22.44 2.43 17.68
C ARG A 274 -23.16 1.71 18.82
N SER A 275 -24.49 1.77 18.85
CA SER A 275 -25.30 1.04 19.83
C SER A 275 -25.11 -0.47 19.69
N ILE A 276 -25.16 -0.99 18.46
CA ILE A 276 -24.95 -2.42 18.17
C ILE A 276 -23.51 -2.83 18.51
N GLU A 277 -22.51 -2.01 18.16
CA GLU A 277 -21.11 -2.27 18.52
C GLU A 277 -20.90 -2.30 20.04
N GLN A 278 -21.53 -1.38 20.77
CA GLN A 278 -21.47 -1.36 22.23
C GLN A 278 -22.15 -2.58 22.85
N GLN A 279 -23.35 -2.92 22.38
CA GLN A 279 -24.07 -4.12 22.81
C GLN A 279 -23.26 -5.40 22.51
N GLY A 280 -22.69 -5.51 21.32
CA GLY A 280 -21.83 -6.64 20.96
C GLY A 280 -20.56 -6.71 21.81
N ARG A 281 -19.95 -5.57 22.18
CA ARG A 281 -18.82 -5.54 23.11
C ARG A 281 -19.22 -6.00 24.51
N THR A 282 -20.34 -5.50 25.05
CA THR A 282 -20.81 -5.90 26.38
C THR A 282 -21.16 -7.39 26.42
N GLU A 283 -21.85 -7.91 25.39
CA GLU A 283 -22.17 -9.34 25.28
C GLU A 283 -20.90 -10.20 25.20
N LEU A 284 -19.88 -9.77 24.45
CA LEU A 284 -18.59 -10.47 24.38
C LEU A 284 -17.83 -10.42 25.70
N GLU A 285 -17.84 -9.30 26.41
CA GLU A 285 -17.21 -9.15 27.73
C GLU A 285 -17.90 -10.03 28.77
N GLU A 286 -19.23 -10.04 28.79
CA GLU A 286 -20.02 -10.93 29.66
C GLU A 286 -19.75 -12.40 29.36
N LEU A 287 -19.73 -12.79 28.08
CA LEU A 287 -19.46 -14.17 27.68
C LEU A 287 -18.03 -14.59 28.03
N ARG A 288 -17.05 -13.70 27.85
CA ARG A 288 -15.66 -13.94 28.27
C ARG A 288 -15.55 -14.13 29.78
N ALA A 289 -16.18 -13.26 30.57
CA ALA A 289 -16.20 -13.38 32.03
C ALA A 289 -16.82 -14.71 32.46
N GLN A 290 -17.95 -15.10 31.85
CA GLN A 290 -18.60 -16.39 32.13
C GLN A 290 -17.68 -17.59 31.80
N PHE A 291 -16.98 -17.57 30.67
CA PHE A 291 -16.03 -18.63 30.30
C PHE A 291 -14.82 -18.67 31.24
N GLU A 292 -14.30 -17.51 31.63
CA GLU A 292 -13.20 -17.41 32.60
C GLU A 292 -13.63 -17.95 33.96
N ASP A 293 -14.82 -17.59 34.44
CA ASP A 293 -15.38 -18.10 35.70
C ASP A 293 -15.63 -19.61 35.65
N GLU A 294 -16.17 -20.14 34.56
CA GLU A 294 -16.38 -21.57 34.38
C GLU A 294 -15.05 -22.33 34.33
N ALA A 295 -14.05 -21.80 33.62
CA ALA A 295 -12.71 -22.37 33.55
C ALA A 295 -12.04 -22.35 34.93
N ASN A 296 -12.12 -21.23 35.65
CA ASN A 296 -11.60 -21.08 37.01
C ASN A 296 -12.27 -22.05 37.98
N ALA A 297 -13.59 -22.22 37.90
CA ALA A 297 -14.34 -23.17 38.72
C ALA A 297 -13.92 -24.62 38.44
N LYS A 298 -13.73 -25.00 37.16
CA LYS A 298 -13.22 -26.32 36.77
C LYS A 298 -11.81 -26.56 37.30
N VAL A 299 -10.92 -25.59 37.13
CA VAL A 299 -9.54 -25.66 37.67
C VAL A 299 -9.58 -25.78 39.19
N ALA A 300 -10.37 -24.98 39.89
CA ALA A 300 -10.50 -25.03 41.34
C ALA A 300 -11.03 -26.38 41.83
N ALA A 301 -12.03 -26.96 41.16
CA ALA A 301 -12.57 -28.28 41.48
C ALA A 301 -11.51 -29.39 41.32
N VAL A 302 -10.78 -29.40 40.21
CA VAL A 302 -9.70 -30.37 39.95
C VAL A 302 -8.56 -30.20 40.96
N VAL A 303 -8.16 -28.96 41.26
CA VAL A 303 -7.15 -28.66 42.28
C VAL A 303 -7.60 -29.13 43.67
N ALA A 304 -8.86 -28.93 44.04
CA ALA A 304 -9.40 -29.42 45.31
C ALA A 304 -9.36 -30.96 45.38
N GLN A 305 -9.76 -31.64 44.32
CA GLN A 305 -9.71 -33.10 44.23
C GLN A 305 -8.27 -33.64 44.37
N TYR A 306 -7.30 -33.04 43.68
CA TYR A 306 -5.90 -33.45 43.81
C TYR A 306 -5.34 -33.14 45.19
N LYS A 307 -5.72 -32.02 45.82
CA LYS A 307 -5.33 -31.72 47.21
C LYS A 307 -5.85 -32.77 48.19
N GLU A 308 -7.09 -33.22 48.02
CA GLU A 308 -7.65 -34.31 48.83
C GLU A 308 -6.89 -35.62 48.61
N GLN A 309 -6.59 -35.98 47.36
CA GLN A 309 -5.78 -37.16 47.05
C GLN A 309 -4.39 -37.10 47.70
N VAL A 310 -3.73 -35.94 47.63
CA VAL A 310 -2.42 -35.73 48.29
C VAL A 310 -2.56 -35.88 49.80
N ALA A 311 -3.57 -35.28 50.43
CA ALA A 311 -3.80 -35.40 51.86
C ALA A 311 -4.03 -36.86 52.31
N ILE A 312 -4.77 -37.65 51.53
CA ILE A 312 -4.95 -39.09 51.78
C ILE A 312 -3.62 -39.82 51.68
N ARG A 313 -2.81 -39.54 50.65
CA ARG A 313 -1.50 -40.19 50.45
C ARG A 313 -0.51 -39.81 51.54
N ASP A 314 -0.51 -38.57 52.00
CA ASP A 314 0.33 -38.13 53.13
C ASP A 314 -0.07 -38.85 54.41
N ALA A 315 -1.38 -39.03 54.67
CA ALA A 315 -1.87 -39.82 55.79
C ALA A 315 -1.46 -41.30 55.69
N GLU A 316 -1.61 -41.93 54.51
CA GLU A 316 -1.17 -43.31 54.25
C GLU A 316 0.34 -43.48 54.47
N LEU A 317 1.15 -42.54 53.97
CA LEU A 317 2.60 -42.55 54.17
C LEU A 317 2.97 -42.39 55.64
N SER A 318 2.28 -41.51 56.38
CA SER A 318 2.51 -41.32 57.81
C SER A 318 2.20 -42.60 58.60
N TYR A 319 1.11 -43.29 58.27
CA TYR A 319 0.74 -44.56 58.88
C TYR A 319 1.75 -45.67 58.57
N ARG A 320 2.20 -45.76 57.30
CA ARG A 320 3.24 -46.72 56.90
C ARG A 320 4.55 -46.48 57.62
N ASN A 321 5.00 -45.22 57.70
CA ASN A 321 6.23 -44.87 58.41
C ASN A 321 6.16 -45.25 59.89
N GLU A 322 5.01 -45.07 60.54
CA GLU A 322 4.81 -45.46 61.93
C GLU A 322 4.82 -47.00 62.10
N LEU A 323 4.19 -47.73 61.18
CA LEU A 323 4.23 -49.20 61.17
C LEU A 323 5.65 -49.72 60.93
N ASP A 324 6.37 -49.16 59.94
CA ASP A 324 7.76 -49.52 59.66
C ASP A 324 8.65 -49.27 60.88
N ARG A 325 8.44 -48.15 61.58
CA ARG A 325 9.14 -47.84 62.83
C ARG A 325 8.85 -48.88 63.91
N GLN A 326 7.59 -49.30 64.07
CA GLN A 326 7.21 -50.35 65.03
C GLN A 326 7.86 -51.69 64.68
N LEU A 327 7.77 -52.11 63.42
CA LEU A 327 8.40 -53.35 62.95
C LEU A 327 9.92 -53.33 63.08
N GLN A 328 10.57 -52.19 62.89
CA GLN A 328 12.01 -52.04 63.13
C GLN A 328 12.35 -52.25 64.60
N LEU A 329 11.61 -51.64 65.52
CA LEU A 329 11.80 -51.83 66.97
C LEU A 329 11.57 -53.29 67.39
N ASP A 330 10.55 -53.93 66.85
CA ASP A 330 10.26 -55.35 67.13
C ASP A 330 11.36 -56.27 66.58
N ASN A 331 11.84 -56.02 65.36
CA ASN A 331 12.98 -56.75 64.79
C ASN A 331 14.24 -56.59 65.65
N GLU A 332 14.51 -55.38 66.14
CA GLU A 332 15.63 -55.13 67.05
C GLU A 332 15.46 -55.82 68.41
N ALA A 333 14.24 -55.90 68.93
CA ALA A 333 13.93 -56.63 70.16
C ALA A 333 14.13 -58.14 69.96
N LEU A 334 13.54 -58.72 68.91
CA LEU A 334 13.68 -60.14 68.58
C LEU A 334 15.13 -60.55 68.31
N ARG A 335 15.90 -59.70 67.61
CA ARG A 335 17.35 -59.92 67.43
C ARG A 335 18.08 -59.99 68.76
N ARG A 336 17.78 -59.09 69.70
CA ARG A 336 18.36 -59.11 71.05
C ARG A 336 17.97 -60.38 71.82
N GLU A 337 16.71 -60.80 71.71
CA GLU A 337 16.25 -62.04 72.34
C GLU A 337 16.96 -63.27 71.78
N LEU A 338 17.08 -63.40 70.45
CA LEU A 338 17.80 -64.50 69.80
C LEU A 338 19.26 -64.57 70.24
N VAL A 339 19.94 -63.42 70.31
CA VAL A 339 21.33 -63.36 70.82
C VAL A 339 21.39 -63.84 72.27
N SER A 340 20.43 -63.44 73.12
CA SER A 340 20.39 -63.86 74.52
C SER A 340 20.11 -65.36 74.69
N LEU A 341 19.24 -65.93 73.86
CA LEU A 341 18.90 -67.35 73.88
C LEU A 341 20.06 -68.20 73.35
N ALA A 342 20.71 -67.75 72.26
CA ALA A 342 21.90 -68.39 71.73
C ALA A 342 23.04 -68.44 72.77
N ALA A 343 23.25 -67.34 73.51
CA ALA A 343 24.24 -67.30 74.60
C ALA A 343 23.90 -68.28 75.75
N LYS A 344 22.62 -68.43 76.09
CA LYS A 344 22.15 -69.39 77.12
C LYS A 344 22.27 -70.84 76.65
N ALA A 345 21.91 -71.14 75.40
CA ALA A 345 22.02 -72.49 74.84
C ALA A 345 23.48 -72.93 74.71
N GLY A 346 24.35 -72.07 74.15
CA GLY A 346 25.78 -72.40 73.98
C GLY A 346 26.51 -72.66 75.30
N SER A 347 26.16 -71.94 76.37
CA SER A 347 26.73 -72.19 77.72
C SER A 347 26.20 -73.47 78.37
N ALA A 348 24.93 -73.82 78.15
CA ALA A 348 24.36 -75.06 78.65
C ALA A 348 24.94 -76.31 77.97
N ASP A 349 25.11 -76.26 76.64
CA ASP A 349 25.68 -77.35 75.84
C ASP A 349 27.16 -77.57 76.20
N HIS A 350 27.94 -76.50 76.35
CA HIS A 350 29.34 -76.60 76.77
C HIS A 350 29.47 -77.19 78.19
N ALA A 351 28.65 -76.71 79.13
CA ALA A 351 28.64 -77.22 80.51
C ALA A 351 28.21 -78.69 80.59
N ALA A 352 27.34 -79.17 79.69
CA ALA A 352 26.97 -80.58 79.62
C ALA A 352 28.13 -81.46 79.14
N LEU A 353 28.86 -81.02 78.11
CA LEU A 353 30.03 -81.74 77.59
C LEU A 353 31.19 -81.77 78.59
N GLU A 354 31.43 -80.69 79.34
CA GLU A 354 32.40 -80.65 80.44
C GLU A 354 32.09 -81.66 81.54
N ARG A 355 30.81 -81.77 81.96
CA ARG A 355 30.40 -82.77 82.97
C ARG A 355 30.65 -84.20 82.51
N LEU A 356 30.40 -84.51 81.24
CA LEU A 356 30.68 -85.84 80.68
C LEU A 356 32.18 -86.14 80.66
N ALA A 357 33.00 -85.18 80.24
CA ALA A 357 34.47 -85.33 80.25
C ALA A 357 35.02 -85.55 81.68
N ALA A 358 34.47 -84.86 82.69
CA ALA A 358 34.88 -85.02 84.09
C ALA A 358 34.55 -86.41 84.67
N LEU A 359 33.52 -87.09 84.14
CA LEU A 359 33.18 -88.48 84.48
C LEU A 359 34.08 -89.51 83.78
N GLY A 360 35.11 -89.05 83.05
CA GLY A 360 36.05 -89.91 82.32
C GLY A 360 35.54 -90.34 80.94
N VAL A 361 34.45 -89.75 80.43
CA VAL A 361 33.97 -90.02 79.08
C VAL A 361 34.94 -89.41 78.07
N ILE A 362 35.51 -90.24 77.21
CA ILE A 362 36.36 -89.82 76.10
C ILE A 362 35.58 -89.89 74.78
N PHE A 363 35.69 -88.85 73.95
CA PHE A 363 35.10 -88.83 72.61
C PHE A 363 36.07 -89.50 71.64
N VAL A 364 35.69 -90.67 71.13
CA VAL A 364 36.49 -91.40 70.15
C VAL A 364 35.67 -91.58 68.88
N VAL A 365 36.24 -91.16 67.75
CA VAL A 365 35.65 -91.37 66.42
C VAL A 365 36.65 -92.11 65.54
N TYR A 366 36.16 -92.95 64.64
CA TYR A 366 37.00 -93.58 63.62
C TYR A 366 36.92 -92.79 62.32
N HIS A 367 38.08 -92.41 61.78
CA HIS A 367 38.21 -91.81 60.44
C HIS A 367 39.19 -92.66 59.61
N PRO A 368 38.81 -93.07 58.38
CA PRO A 368 39.74 -93.77 57.50
C PRO A 368 41.06 -93.00 57.33
N GLY A 369 42.20 -93.67 57.42
CA GLY A 369 43.51 -93.03 57.28
C GLY A 369 44.03 -92.34 58.55
N ALA A 370 43.14 -91.90 59.45
CA ALA A 370 43.49 -91.34 60.77
C ALA A 370 43.35 -92.36 61.91
N GLY A 371 42.57 -93.43 61.70
CA GLY A 371 42.27 -94.44 62.71
C GLY A 371 41.28 -93.95 63.76
N HIS A 372 41.36 -94.52 64.97
CA HIS A 372 40.59 -94.04 66.12
C HIS A 372 41.21 -92.73 66.63
N LEU A 373 40.49 -91.63 66.41
CA LEU A 373 40.85 -90.31 66.89
C LEU A 373 40.12 -90.03 68.20
N THR A 374 40.87 -89.79 69.26
CA THR A 374 40.34 -89.17 70.48
C THR A 374 40.23 -87.67 70.23
N ILE A 375 39.03 -87.12 70.29
CA ILE A 375 38.76 -85.68 70.13
C ILE A 375 38.78 -85.04 71.52
N PRO A 376 39.74 -84.14 71.81
CA PRO A 376 39.73 -83.36 73.05
C PRO A 376 38.45 -82.52 73.15
N LEU A 377 37.95 -82.29 74.37
CA LEU A 377 36.74 -81.49 74.58
C LEU A 377 36.83 -80.08 73.95
N GLN A 378 38.00 -79.44 74.03
CA GLN A 378 38.27 -78.13 73.40
C GLN A 378 38.15 -78.14 71.86
N ASP A 379 38.32 -79.31 71.24
CA ASP A 379 38.30 -79.48 69.78
C ASP A 379 36.91 -79.91 69.26
N ILE A 380 35.95 -80.21 70.15
CA ILE A 380 34.64 -80.74 69.74
C ILE A 380 33.84 -79.76 68.87
N GLY A 381 33.91 -78.46 69.18
CA GLY A 381 33.24 -77.42 68.39
C GLY A 381 33.80 -77.35 66.96
N ARG A 382 35.12 -77.37 66.84
CA ARG A 382 35.81 -77.41 65.54
C ARG A 382 35.49 -78.69 64.77
N TYR A 383 35.38 -79.82 65.45
CA TYR A 383 34.97 -81.08 64.84
C TYR A 383 33.52 -81.02 64.33
N GLN A 384 32.60 -80.44 65.11
CA GLN A 384 31.18 -80.33 64.72
C GLN A 384 30.98 -79.41 63.51
N GLU A 385 31.74 -78.31 63.42
CA GLU A 385 31.70 -77.41 62.26
C GLU A 385 32.15 -78.11 60.97
N ASN A 386 33.24 -78.89 61.03
CA ASN A 386 33.72 -79.63 59.86
C ASN A 386 34.54 -80.91 60.24
N PRO A 387 33.87 -82.08 60.33
CA PRO A 387 34.52 -83.35 60.67
C PRO A 387 35.61 -83.77 59.67
N MET A 388 35.41 -83.46 58.39
CA MET A 388 36.30 -83.86 57.29
C MET A 388 37.61 -83.07 57.34
N ALA A 389 37.54 -81.76 57.58
CA ALA A 389 38.72 -80.93 57.79
C ALA A 389 39.51 -81.35 59.03
N TYR A 390 38.80 -81.71 60.11
CA TYR A 390 39.44 -82.19 61.33
C TYR A 390 40.21 -83.51 61.10
N ALA A 391 39.59 -84.48 60.42
CA ALA A 391 40.22 -85.73 60.05
C ALA A 391 41.40 -85.55 59.08
N ALA A 392 41.24 -84.69 58.06
CA ALA A 392 42.29 -84.35 57.11
C ALA A 392 43.53 -83.75 57.79
N ALA A 393 43.32 -82.83 58.74
CA ALA A 393 44.40 -82.24 59.53
C ALA A 393 45.16 -83.27 60.37
N LYS A 394 44.46 -84.27 60.96
CA LYS A 394 45.12 -85.38 61.67
C LYS A 394 45.88 -86.32 60.73
N CYS A 395 45.46 -86.40 59.48
CA CYS A 395 46.15 -87.12 58.40
C CYS A 395 47.27 -86.31 57.72
N LEU A 396 47.50 -85.06 58.15
CA LEU A 396 48.48 -84.13 57.56
C LEU A 396 48.27 -83.85 56.06
N VAL A 397 47.01 -83.82 55.61
CA VAL A 397 46.62 -83.51 54.23
C VAL A 397 45.57 -82.39 54.20
N SER A 398 45.38 -81.75 53.05
CA SER A 398 44.29 -80.78 52.88
C SER A 398 42.92 -81.48 52.90
N GLU A 399 41.87 -80.74 53.26
CA GLU A 399 40.48 -81.26 53.25
C GLU A 399 40.10 -81.82 51.87
N ASP A 400 40.48 -81.13 50.79
CA ASP A 400 40.21 -81.57 49.42
C ASP A 400 40.95 -82.86 49.07
N GLN A 401 42.23 -82.96 49.44
CA GLN A 401 43.02 -84.17 49.21
C GLN A 401 42.46 -85.35 50.01
N TYR A 402 42.07 -85.13 51.26
CA TYR A 402 41.46 -86.17 52.10
C TYR A 402 40.12 -86.65 51.54
N ARG A 403 39.27 -85.74 51.04
CA ARG A 403 37.99 -86.10 50.38
C ARG A 403 38.20 -86.92 49.12
N GLN A 404 39.13 -86.51 48.27
CA GLN A 404 39.43 -87.25 47.02
C GLN A 404 40.08 -88.60 47.32
N TRP A 405 41.00 -88.63 48.28
CA TRP A 405 41.57 -89.88 48.77
C TRP A 405 40.50 -90.79 49.37
N LEU A 406 39.57 -90.27 50.19
CA LEU A 406 38.52 -91.08 50.81
C LEU A 406 37.60 -91.69 49.74
N ALA A 407 37.26 -90.93 48.71
CA ALA A 407 36.50 -91.42 47.56
C ALA A 407 37.27 -92.56 46.85
N HIS A 408 38.57 -92.38 46.58
CA HIS A 408 39.43 -93.43 46.02
C HIS A 408 39.57 -94.65 46.95
N TYR A 409 39.70 -94.43 48.26
CA TYR A 409 39.85 -95.47 49.26
C TYR A 409 38.60 -96.36 49.34
N GLN A 410 37.42 -95.75 49.27
CA GLN A 410 36.13 -96.46 49.26
C GLN A 410 35.84 -97.13 47.92
N GLN A 411 36.21 -96.50 46.81
CA GLN A 411 35.95 -96.99 45.46
C GLN A 411 37.15 -96.69 44.53
N PRO A 412 38.18 -97.56 44.51
CA PRO A 412 39.42 -97.31 43.77
C PRO A 412 39.20 -97.57 42.28
N THR A 413 38.65 -96.57 41.59
CA THR A 413 38.38 -96.59 40.16
C THR A 413 38.96 -95.35 39.49
N CYS A 414 39.32 -95.47 38.22
CA CYS A 414 39.94 -94.37 37.51
C CYS A 414 38.99 -93.19 37.28
N ASP A 415 39.40 -92.01 37.75
CA ASP A 415 38.70 -90.73 37.61
C ASP A 415 38.87 -90.08 36.23
N GLY A 416 39.79 -90.58 35.40
CA GLY A 416 40.01 -90.10 34.03
C GLY A 416 38.77 -90.22 33.15
N ARG A 417 38.63 -89.33 32.17
CA ARG A 417 37.51 -89.36 31.22
C ARG A 417 37.90 -90.02 29.90
N LEU A 418 37.03 -90.86 29.39
CA LEU A 418 37.11 -91.45 28.06
C LEU A 418 36.76 -90.40 26.99
N SER A 419 37.07 -90.69 25.72
CA SER A 419 36.79 -89.80 24.58
C SER A 419 35.30 -89.51 24.36
N ASN A 420 34.41 -90.37 24.86
CA ASN A 420 32.96 -90.16 24.87
C ASN A 420 32.46 -89.30 26.05
N GLY A 421 33.37 -88.81 26.90
CA GLY A 421 33.05 -87.96 28.06
C GLY A 421 32.68 -88.71 29.33
N GLU A 422 32.50 -90.03 29.26
CA GLU A 422 32.19 -90.90 30.42
C GLU A 422 33.44 -91.14 31.29
N ARG A 423 33.23 -91.50 32.56
CA ARG A 423 34.34 -91.85 33.47
C ARG A 423 34.93 -93.20 33.04
N CYS A 424 36.25 -93.30 33.03
CA CYS A 424 36.95 -94.53 32.70
C CYS A 424 36.55 -95.68 33.64
N ALA A 425 36.38 -95.39 34.93
CA ALA A 425 35.93 -96.32 35.96
C ALA A 425 36.72 -97.65 36.05
N LEU A 426 37.90 -97.72 35.40
CA LEU A 426 38.75 -98.91 35.44
C LEU A 426 39.21 -99.12 36.89
N PRO A 427 39.08 -100.33 37.46
CA PRO A 427 39.62 -100.63 38.77
C PRO A 427 41.12 -100.33 38.82
N ILE A 428 41.55 -99.62 39.86
CA ILE A 428 42.94 -99.25 40.10
C ILE A 428 43.34 -99.66 41.52
N ASP A 429 44.64 -99.66 41.80
CA ASP A 429 45.14 -100.04 43.11
C ASP A 429 44.70 -99.03 44.17
N ARG A 430 44.12 -99.53 45.26
CA ARG A 430 43.75 -98.72 46.40
C ARG A 430 44.99 -98.14 47.07
N VAL A 431 44.94 -96.87 47.44
CA VAL A 431 45.98 -96.25 48.27
C VAL A 431 45.48 -96.23 49.71
N ASP A 432 46.12 -97.00 50.60
CA ASP A 432 45.63 -97.18 51.96
C ASP A 432 45.88 -95.98 52.90
N THR A 433 46.78 -95.06 52.53
CA THR A 433 47.13 -93.90 53.37
C THR A 433 46.93 -92.58 52.64
N PRO A 434 46.25 -91.58 53.22
CA PRO A 434 45.96 -90.30 52.58
C PRO A 434 47.22 -89.54 52.15
N GLY A 435 48.28 -89.54 52.96
CA GLY A 435 49.53 -88.84 52.64
C GLY A 435 50.28 -89.36 51.41
N ARG A 436 49.97 -90.58 50.93
CA ARG A 436 50.56 -91.16 49.70
C ARG A 436 49.68 -90.96 48.46
N PHE A 437 48.49 -90.41 48.64
CA PHE A 437 47.55 -90.20 47.54
C PHE A 437 47.89 -88.90 46.80
N ILE A 438 48.24 -89.04 45.53
CA ILE A 438 48.56 -87.93 44.63
C ILE A 438 47.42 -87.80 43.61
N ILE A 439 46.74 -86.67 43.63
CA ILE A 439 45.65 -86.38 42.69
C ILE A 439 46.19 -86.37 41.26
N GLY A 440 45.49 -87.05 40.35
CA GLY A 440 45.86 -87.23 38.94
C GLY A 440 46.70 -88.49 38.67
N ASP A 441 47.38 -89.02 39.70
CA ASP A 441 48.26 -90.19 39.55
C ASP A 441 47.74 -91.41 40.30
N SER A 442 47.35 -91.25 41.57
CA SER A 442 46.81 -92.32 42.41
C SER A 442 45.37 -92.69 42.04
N ASN A 443 44.56 -91.74 41.58
CA ASN A 443 43.17 -91.94 41.17
C ASN A 443 43.00 -92.17 39.66
N CYS A 444 44.08 -92.43 38.92
CA CYS A 444 44.03 -92.67 37.47
C CYS A 444 44.71 -93.99 37.07
N CYS A 445 44.13 -94.70 36.10
CA CYS A 445 44.76 -95.88 35.50
C CYS A 445 45.95 -95.47 34.63
N SER A 446 46.81 -96.42 34.25
CA SER A 446 48.01 -96.15 33.44
C SER A 446 47.76 -95.32 32.16
N ARG A 447 46.56 -95.40 31.57
CA ARG A 447 46.15 -94.61 30.39
C ARG A 447 45.80 -93.15 30.71
N HIS A 448 45.39 -92.87 31.95
CA HIS A 448 44.92 -91.55 32.39
C HIS A 448 45.82 -90.89 33.44
N LYS A 449 46.88 -91.57 33.90
CA LYS A 449 47.91 -90.96 34.75
C LYS A 449 48.52 -89.76 34.03
N SER A 450 48.86 -88.73 34.79
CA SER A 450 49.28 -87.41 34.29
C SER A 450 50.49 -87.44 33.34
N GLY A 451 51.23 -88.56 33.27
CA GLY A 451 52.36 -88.81 32.36
C GLY A 451 52.06 -89.62 31.08
N GLY A 452 50.81 -90.06 30.83
CA GLY A 452 50.45 -90.99 29.72
C GLY A 452 49.82 -90.37 28.47
N ARG A 453 49.77 -89.04 28.34
CA ARG A 453 49.30 -88.38 27.10
C ARG A 453 50.38 -88.51 26.02
N LEU A 454 50.23 -89.44 25.06
CA LEU A 454 50.74 -89.35 23.68
C LEU A 454 50.40 -90.62 22.87
N ARG A 455 49.38 -90.55 22.01
CA ARG A 455 49.39 -90.93 20.57
C ARG A 455 47.97 -90.99 20.03
N SER A 456 47.67 -89.97 19.24
CA SER A 456 46.64 -89.85 18.21
C SER A 456 46.61 -91.02 17.21
N VAL A 457 45.48 -91.20 16.50
CA VAL A 457 45.36 -91.14 15.01
C VAL A 457 44.23 -92.04 14.44
N THR A 458 43.34 -91.36 13.67
CA THR A 458 42.50 -91.75 12.49
C THR A 458 41.35 -92.78 12.54
N SER A 459 40.15 -92.23 12.34
CA SER A 459 39.16 -92.46 11.25
C SER A 459 38.90 -93.86 10.67
N GLY A 460 37.61 -94.18 10.63
CA GLY A 460 36.91 -95.12 9.75
C GLY A 460 35.42 -94.86 9.86
#